data_AF-A0A945Y3L2-F1
#
_entry.id   AF-A0A945Y3L2-F1
#
_cell.length_a   1.000
_cell.length_b   1.000
_cell.length_c   1.000
_cell.angle_alpha   90.00
_cell.angle_beta   90.00
_cell.angle_gamma   90.00
#
_symmetry.space_group_name_H-M   'P 1'
#
loop_
_entity.id
_entity.type
_entity.pdbx_description
1 polymer ?
#
loop_
_entity_poly.entity_id
_entity_poly.type
_entity_poly.pdbx_seq_one_letter_code
_entity_poly.pdbx_strand_id
1 'polypeptide(L)'
;MIFRKIIFILSLTLFCFNTNGQSTYVLDWGVRNINEKEISSFENSTYLSEYNELPVFQQNIEIKNSEYYDISVSNMKFTNVSDNEARVLQKLDVSDTVFYSSEILKSANKHYNRIFVFPYIKTTNNYKKITEFTINKTKKKIIPQQKKTSIKINSVLASSNWYKISVNENAVYKLSFSDLETLGVSTSNLNINSIRLYGNGGGMLPRLNSDYRHEDLQENAIEIIDNNNNGIFESGDYLLFYGESVDVWSPYDNYIGKYHHYKH
;
A
#
# COMPACT_ATOMS: atom_id res chain seq x y z
N MET A 1 -10.54 -35.17 67.39
CA MET A 1 -9.72 -34.02 66.94
C MET A 1 -9.27 -34.30 65.52
N ILE A 2 -9.98 -33.76 64.52
CA ILE A 2 -9.75 -34.07 63.09
C ILE A 2 -8.80 -33.02 62.52
N PHE A 3 -7.56 -33.42 62.18
CA PHE A 3 -6.60 -32.56 61.50
C PHE A 3 -6.92 -32.52 60.00
N ARG A 4 -7.47 -31.40 59.51
CA ARG A 4 -7.62 -31.11 58.08
C ARG A 4 -6.25 -30.72 57.50
N LYS A 5 -5.71 -31.54 56.61
CA LYS A 5 -4.54 -31.19 55.77
C LYS A 5 -4.99 -30.17 54.73
N ILE A 6 -4.48 -28.93 54.83
CA ILE A 6 -4.62 -27.90 53.79
C ILE A 6 -3.51 -28.14 52.77
N ILE A 7 -3.87 -28.53 51.55
CA ILE A 7 -2.96 -28.67 50.41
C ILE A 7 -2.92 -27.31 49.71
N PHE A 8 -1.77 -26.63 49.76
CA PHE A 8 -1.51 -25.44 48.95
C PHE A 8 -1.12 -25.90 47.53
N ILE A 9 -2.01 -25.68 46.55
CA ILE A 9 -1.71 -25.87 45.14
C ILE A 9 -1.03 -24.59 44.62
N LEU A 10 0.27 -24.67 44.37
CA LEU A 10 1.04 -23.62 43.72
C LEU A 10 0.75 -23.65 42.21
N SER A 11 -0.20 -22.82 41.77
CA SER A 11 -0.51 -22.63 40.35
C SER A 11 0.63 -21.86 39.66
N LEU A 12 1.49 -22.57 38.92
CA LEU A 12 2.50 -22.00 38.05
C LEU A 12 1.83 -21.47 36.77
N THR A 13 1.44 -20.19 36.75
CA THR A 13 0.98 -19.53 35.53
C THR A 13 2.17 -19.26 34.62
N LEU A 14 2.24 -19.99 33.49
CA LEU A 14 3.13 -19.64 32.39
C LEU A 14 2.70 -18.29 31.81
N PHE A 15 3.40 -17.22 32.18
CA PHE A 15 3.39 -15.99 31.40
C PHE A 15 4.21 -16.23 30.13
N CYS A 16 3.54 -16.34 28.99
CA CYS A 16 4.19 -16.15 27.69
C CYS A 16 4.60 -14.68 27.59
N PHE A 17 5.86 -14.37 27.88
CA PHE A 17 6.43 -13.07 27.55
C PHE A 17 6.55 -12.96 26.03
N ASN A 18 5.68 -12.17 25.41
CA ASN A 18 5.99 -11.59 24.10
C ASN A 18 7.21 -10.68 24.32
N THR A 19 8.37 -11.09 23.81
CA THR A 19 9.58 -10.27 23.83
C THR A 19 9.43 -9.15 22.81
N ASN A 20 8.70 -8.09 23.18
CA ASN A 20 8.71 -6.84 22.44
C ASN A 20 10.08 -6.19 22.67
N GLY A 21 10.85 -6.06 21.60
CA GLY A 21 12.15 -5.40 21.67
C GLY A 21 11.94 -3.89 21.60
N GLN A 22 12.36 -3.16 22.62
CA GLN A 22 12.34 -1.70 22.63
C GLN A 22 13.79 -1.20 22.60
N SER A 23 14.08 -0.23 21.74
CA SER A 23 15.41 0.37 21.65
C SER A 23 15.31 1.86 21.41
N THR A 24 15.99 2.64 22.24
CA THR A 24 16.09 4.09 22.10
C THR A 24 17.37 4.44 21.34
N TYR A 25 17.24 5.33 20.37
CA TYR A 25 18.31 5.81 19.52
C TYR A 25 18.48 7.31 19.73
N VAL A 26 19.71 7.73 20.02
CA VAL A 26 20.10 9.13 20.03
C VAL A 26 20.83 9.41 18.73
N LEU A 27 20.32 10.34 17.94
CA LEU A 27 20.94 10.78 16.70
C LEU A 27 21.96 11.88 17.02
N ASP A 28 23.22 11.49 17.16
CA ASP A 28 24.32 12.44 17.33
C ASP A 28 24.67 13.07 15.97
N TRP A 29 24.08 14.24 15.72
CA TRP A 29 24.20 14.97 14.46
C TRP A 29 25.57 15.60 14.31
N GLY A 30 26.43 14.96 13.51
CA GLY A 30 27.73 15.46 13.10
C GLY A 30 27.77 15.87 11.63
N VAL A 31 28.97 16.22 11.16
CA VAL A 31 29.28 16.49 9.75
C VAL A 31 30.31 15.48 9.27
N ARG A 32 30.10 14.92 8.08
CA ARG A 32 31.08 14.12 7.37
C ARG A 32 31.47 14.83 6.09
N ASN A 33 32.76 14.74 5.74
CA ASN A 33 33.27 15.20 4.46
C ASN A 33 33.27 14.02 3.47
N ILE A 34 32.50 14.14 2.40
CA ILE A 34 32.49 13.18 1.29
C ILE A 34 32.69 13.97 0.00
N ASN A 35 33.77 13.68 -0.74
CA ASN A 35 34.11 14.34 -2.00
C ASN A 35 34.09 15.89 -1.90
N GLU A 36 34.75 16.44 -0.86
CA GLU A 36 34.81 17.89 -0.59
C GLU A 36 33.46 18.57 -0.25
N LYS A 37 32.40 17.79 -0.05
CA LYS A 37 31.09 18.25 0.40
C LYS A 37 30.88 17.88 1.86
N GLU A 38 30.58 18.89 2.68
CA GLU A 38 30.11 18.69 4.05
C GLU A 38 28.66 18.24 4.04
N ILE A 39 28.41 17.03 4.55
CA ILE A 39 27.08 16.46 4.69
C ILE A 39 26.79 16.17 6.15
N SER A 40 25.56 16.43 6.59
CA SER A 40 25.15 16.07 7.94
C SER A 40 25.04 14.54 8.06
N SER A 41 25.40 13.99 9.21
CA SER A 41 25.48 12.54 9.42
C SER A 41 25.24 12.18 10.88
N PHE A 42 24.90 10.92 11.12
CA PHE A 42 24.78 10.34 12.45
C PHE A 42 25.00 8.82 12.36
N GLU A 43 25.04 8.11 13.49
CA GLU A 43 25.18 6.65 13.48
C GLU A 43 24.00 5.98 12.75
N ASN A 44 24.30 5.07 11.81
CA ASN A 44 23.31 4.44 10.93
C ASN A 44 22.62 5.38 9.93
N SER A 45 23.22 6.56 9.65
CA SER A 45 22.79 7.38 8.52
C SER A 45 23.11 6.70 7.19
N THR A 46 22.13 6.65 6.30
CA THR A 46 22.33 6.39 4.86
C THR A 46 21.89 7.62 4.06
N TYR A 47 22.30 7.70 2.80
CA TYR A 47 22.05 8.84 1.93
C TYR A 47 21.44 8.33 0.64
N LEU A 48 20.16 8.63 0.44
CA LEU A 48 19.44 8.18 -0.73
C LEU A 48 19.13 9.37 -1.63
N SER A 49 19.24 9.16 -2.94
CA SER A 49 19.09 10.21 -3.95
C SER A 49 17.72 10.90 -3.88
N GLU A 50 16.68 10.14 -3.54
CA GLU A 50 15.30 10.58 -3.37
C GLU A 50 15.11 11.58 -2.24
N TYR A 51 15.97 11.55 -1.23
CA TYR A 51 15.98 12.50 -0.10
C TYR A 51 17.01 13.60 -0.32
N ASN A 52 17.44 13.82 -1.56
CA ASN A 52 18.45 14.80 -1.93
C ASN A 52 19.72 14.69 -1.07
N GLU A 53 20.15 13.45 -0.77
CA GLU A 53 21.31 13.13 0.07
C GLU A 53 21.21 13.66 1.51
N LEU A 54 20.01 13.92 2.03
CA LEU A 54 19.83 14.10 3.47
C LEU A 54 20.07 12.76 4.20
N PRO A 55 20.70 12.78 5.38
CA PRO A 55 20.89 11.57 6.17
C PRO A 55 19.53 11.05 6.65
N VAL A 56 19.32 9.75 6.45
CA VAL A 56 18.14 9.03 6.94
C VAL A 56 18.58 7.85 7.78
N PHE A 57 17.82 7.51 8.81
CA PHE A 57 18.19 6.39 9.68
C PHE A 57 17.80 5.07 9.02
N GLN A 58 18.76 4.14 8.94
CA GLN A 58 18.53 2.82 8.40
C GLN A 58 19.23 1.73 9.23
N GLN A 59 18.47 0.73 9.65
CA GLN A 59 19.01 -0.47 10.29
C GLN A 59 18.58 -1.73 9.53
N ASN A 60 19.54 -2.57 9.16
CA ASN A 60 19.28 -3.87 8.53
C ASN A 60 19.50 -5.00 9.53
N ILE A 61 18.45 -5.77 9.81
CA ILE A 61 18.50 -6.92 10.73
C ILE A 61 18.36 -8.19 9.90
N GLU A 62 19.36 -9.08 9.94
CA GLU A 62 19.29 -10.37 9.23
C GLU A 62 18.14 -11.23 9.78
N ILE A 63 17.28 -11.72 8.88
CA ILE A 63 16.15 -12.60 9.21
C ILE A 63 16.64 -14.04 9.18
N LYS A 64 16.64 -14.71 10.35
CA LYS A 64 17.11 -16.10 10.49
C LYS A 64 15.97 -17.13 10.52
N ASN A 65 14.81 -16.78 11.09
CA ASN A 65 13.75 -17.75 11.41
C ASN A 65 12.42 -17.52 10.65
N SER A 66 12.48 -16.89 9.46
CA SER A 66 11.26 -16.47 8.73
C SER A 66 10.33 -15.59 9.55
N GLU A 67 10.90 -14.81 10.47
CA GLU A 67 10.21 -13.79 11.26
C GLU A 67 10.80 -12.43 10.90
N TYR A 68 9.94 -11.45 10.65
CA TYR A 68 10.35 -10.05 10.52
C TYR A 68 9.81 -9.26 11.72
N TYR A 69 10.28 -8.04 11.89
CA TYR A 69 9.76 -7.13 12.91
C TYR A 69 8.91 -6.08 12.23
N ASP A 70 7.67 -5.94 12.66
CA ASP A 70 6.91 -4.71 12.45
C ASP A 70 7.38 -3.67 13.48
N ILE A 71 7.21 -2.38 13.19
CA ILE A 71 7.72 -1.30 14.04
C ILE A 71 6.69 -0.21 14.33
N SER A 72 6.85 0.41 15.50
CA SER A 72 6.31 1.74 15.78
C SER A 72 7.41 2.64 16.34
N VAL A 73 7.35 3.92 16.00
CA VAL A 73 8.28 4.94 16.49
C VAL A 73 7.58 5.84 17.51
N SER A 74 8.19 6.03 18.67
CA SER A 74 7.65 6.85 19.76
C SER A 74 8.74 7.66 20.48
N ASN A 75 8.34 8.47 21.47
CA ASN A 75 9.24 9.25 22.33
C ASN A 75 10.24 10.14 21.55
N MET A 76 9.76 10.78 20.49
CA MET A 76 10.60 11.58 19.60
C MET A 76 10.95 12.94 20.23
N LYS A 77 12.23 13.31 20.22
CA LYS A 77 12.72 14.64 20.55
C LYS A 77 13.19 15.33 19.28
N PHE A 78 12.98 16.65 19.20
CA PHE A 78 13.25 17.42 18.00
C PHE A 78 14.14 18.64 18.28
N THR A 79 14.93 19.01 17.29
CA THR A 79 15.64 20.29 17.20
C THR A 79 15.37 20.96 15.86
N ASN A 80 15.72 22.23 15.73
CA ASN A 80 15.63 22.92 14.45
C ASN A 80 16.66 22.38 13.46
N VAL A 81 16.30 22.35 12.19
CA VAL A 81 17.25 22.05 11.12
C VAL A 81 18.21 23.21 10.90
N SER A 82 19.37 22.95 10.30
CA SER A 82 20.26 23.97 9.76
C SER A 82 19.70 24.61 8.49
N ASP A 83 20.20 25.79 8.13
CA ASP A 83 19.78 26.49 6.90
C ASP A 83 20.01 25.65 5.63
N ASN A 84 21.10 24.87 5.61
CA ASN A 84 21.41 23.99 4.49
C ASN A 84 20.39 22.85 4.38
N GLU A 85 20.07 22.18 5.50
CA GLU A 85 19.02 21.16 5.54
C GLU A 85 17.66 21.76 5.13
N ALA A 86 17.30 22.94 5.64
CA ALA A 86 16.05 23.63 5.28
C ALA A 86 15.93 23.88 3.76
N ARG A 87 17.00 24.36 3.11
CA ARG A 87 17.01 24.58 1.65
C ARG A 87 16.80 23.29 0.85
N VAL A 88 17.30 22.15 1.36
CA VAL A 88 17.10 20.85 0.71
C VAL A 88 15.69 20.34 0.95
N LEU A 89 15.17 20.46 2.18
CA LEU A 89 13.83 20.04 2.58
C LEU A 89 12.71 20.82 1.88
N GLN A 90 12.94 22.09 1.50
CA GLN A 90 12.00 22.89 0.69
C GLN A 90 11.73 22.29 -0.69
N LYS A 91 12.64 21.46 -1.21
CA LYS A 91 12.51 20.79 -2.51
C LYS A 91 11.82 19.42 -2.40
N LEU A 92 11.45 19.02 -1.19
CA LEU A 92 10.83 17.75 -0.88
C LEU A 92 9.41 18.00 -0.33
N ASP A 93 8.50 17.07 -0.60
CA ASP A 93 7.18 17.07 0.02
C ASP A 93 7.27 16.39 1.39
N VAL A 94 7.70 17.15 2.40
CA VAL A 94 7.92 16.64 3.75
C VAL A 94 6.63 16.74 4.56
N SER A 95 6.20 15.62 5.13
CA SER A 95 5.05 15.52 6.03
C SER A 95 5.28 16.24 7.36
N ASP A 96 4.20 16.63 8.04
CA ASP A 96 4.22 17.11 9.43
C ASP A 96 4.33 15.97 10.46
N THR A 97 4.25 14.73 10.00
CA THR A 97 4.43 13.51 10.78
C THR A 97 5.69 12.75 10.35
N VAL A 98 6.30 12.02 11.29
CA VAL A 98 7.51 11.23 11.03
C VAL A 98 7.15 10.01 10.20
N PHE A 99 7.76 9.89 9.04
CA PHE A 99 7.65 8.71 8.19
C PHE A 99 8.66 7.63 8.60
N TYR A 100 8.17 6.40 8.72
CA TYR A 100 8.99 5.23 9.03
C TYR A 100 8.40 3.97 8.36
N SER A 101 9.25 3.00 8.05
CA SER A 101 8.84 1.71 7.48
C SER A 101 9.67 0.55 8.02
N SER A 102 9.11 -0.66 7.91
CA SER A 102 9.85 -1.91 8.10
C SER A 102 9.60 -2.84 6.93
N GLU A 103 10.64 -3.10 6.13
CA GLU A 103 10.54 -3.79 4.85
C GLU A 103 11.41 -5.05 4.84
N ILE A 104 10.93 -6.11 4.18
CA ILE A 104 11.75 -7.31 3.94
C ILE A 104 12.54 -7.11 2.64
N LEU A 105 13.87 -7.16 2.75
CA LEU A 105 14.79 -7.14 1.63
C LEU A 105 15.44 -8.51 1.41
N LYS A 106 15.76 -8.83 0.16
CA LYS A 106 16.58 -9.98 -0.20
C LYS A 106 17.89 -9.50 -0.82
N SER A 107 19.02 -9.93 -0.26
CA SER A 107 20.36 -9.62 -0.78
C SER A 107 21.30 -10.80 -0.55
N ALA A 108 22.09 -11.16 -1.56
CA ALA A 108 23.04 -12.28 -1.51
C ALA A 108 22.44 -13.59 -0.92
N ASN A 109 21.21 -13.94 -1.34
CA ASN A 109 20.42 -15.08 -0.86
C ASN A 109 20.08 -15.07 0.65
N LYS A 110 20.24 -13.93 1.32
CA LYS A 110 19.81 -13.67 2.70
C LYS A 110 18.63 -12.72 2.71
N HIS A 111 17.80 -12.83 3.74
CA HIS A 111 16.69 -11.91 3.98
C HIS A 111 17.07 -10.96 5.12
N TYR A 112 16.67 -9.70 4.98
CA TYR A 112 16.89 -8.66 5.97
C TYR A 112 15.58 -7.95 6.25
N ASN A 113 15.32 -7.60 7.50
CA ASN A 113 14.30 -6.64 7.86
C ASN A 113 14.96 -5.26 7.91
N ARG A 114 14.67 -4.40 6.94
CA ARG A 114 15.14 -3.02 6.85
C ARG A 114 14.18 -2.12 7.60
N ILE A 115 14.67 -1.53 8.68
CA ILE A 115 13.99 -0.48 9.42
C ILE A 115 14.48 0.85 8.88
N PHE A 116 13.52 1.71 8.54
CA PHE A 116 13.77 3.02 7.96
C PHE A 116 13.02 4.09 8.76
N VAL A 117 13.69 5.20 9.08
CA VAL A 117 13.06 6.39 9.69
C VAL A 117 13.58 7.63 8.98
N PHE A 118 12.65 8.44 8.45
CA PHE A 118 12.96 9.74 7.90
C PHE A 118 12.96 10.78 9.03
N PRO A 119 14.12 11.37 9.38
CA PRO A 119 14.26 12.08 10.65
C PRO A 119 13.82 13.54 10.57
N TYR A 120 13.05 13.96 9.56
CA TYR A 120 12.64 15.35 9.36
C TYR A 120 11.12 15.47 9.26
N ILE A 121 10.58 16.53 9.83
CA ILE A 121 9.17 16.90 9.74
C ILE A 121 9.02 18.35 9.33
N LYS A 122 7.92 18.66 8.66
CA LYS A 122 7.48 20.02 8.37
C LYS A 122 6.69 20.56 9.55
N THR A 123 6.88 21.84 9.83
CA THR A 123 6.08 22.61 10.81
C THR A 123 5.52 23.83 10.10
N THR A 124 4.64 24.59 10.76
CA THR A 124 3.93 25.74 10.15
C THR A 124 4.87 26.71 9.42
N ASN A 125 6.06 26.99 9.96
CA ASN A 125 6.99 27.99 9.40
C ASN A 125 8.41 27.47 9.10
N ASN A 126 8.72 26.21 9.41
CA ASN A 126 10.08 25.67 9.23
C ASN A 126 10.06 24.12 9.23
N TYR A 127 11.23 23.49 9.33
CA TYR A 127 11.41 22.07 9.51
C TYR A 127 12.09 21.77 10.84
N LYS A 128 11.83 20.58 11.37
CA LYS A 128 12.53 20.05 12.54
C LYS A 128 13.14 18.71 12.20
N LYS A 129 14.22 18.38 12.90
CA LYS A 129 14.85 17.06 12.83
C LYS A 129 14.83 16.35 14.17
N ILE A 130 14.74 15.03 14.12
CA ILE A 130 14.73 14.16 15.29
C ILE A 130 16.15 14.09 15.90
N THR A 131 16.28 14.24 17.21
CA THR A 131 17.54 14.01 17.95
C THR A 131 17.50 12.73 18.77
N GLU A 132 16.31 12.23 19.10
CA GLU A 132 16.12 11.00 19.86
C GLU A 132 14.77 10.39 19.48
N PHE A 133 14.69 9.06 19.41
CA PHE A 133 13.44 8.34 19.25
C PHE A 133 13.56 6.91 19.78
N THR A 134 12.42 6.28 20.03
CA THR A 134 12.34 4.88 20.43
C THR A 134 11.67 4.05 19.34
N ILE A 135 12.29 2.93 18.95
CA ILE A 135 11.68 1.91 18.10
C ILE A 135 11.14 0.79 18.97
N ASN A 136 9.86 0.51 18.83
CA ASN A 136 9.22 -0.68 19.39
C ASN A 136 9.09 -1.71 18.28
N LYS A 137 9.62 -2.92 18.50
CA LYS A 137 9.65 -4.01 17.52
C LYS A 137 8.66 -5.10 17.94
N THR A 138 7.77 -5.47 17.03
CA THR A 138 6.83 -6.58 17.22
C THR A 138 7.13 -7.68 16.20
N LYS A 139 7.41 -8.89 16.66
CA LYS A 139 7.68 -10.02 15.77
C LYS A 139 6.43 -10.40 14.97
N LYS A 140 6.61 -10.62 13.66
CA LYS A 140 5.60 -11.13 12.73
C LYS A 140 6.21 -12.30 11.96
N LYS A 141 5.42 -13.34 11.73
CA LYS A 141 5.83 -14.43 10.84
C LYS A 141 5.71 -13.98 9.39
N ILE A 142 6.69 -14.33 8.58
CA ILE A 142 6.54 -14.27 7.12
C ILE A 142 5.52 -15.34 6.77
N ILE A 143 4.32 -14.93 6.37
CA ILE A 143 3.33 -15.86 5.82
C ILE A 143 3.91 -16.32 4.48
N PRO A 144 4.24 -17.61 4.29
CA PRO A 144 4.62 -18.09 2.97
C PRO A 144 3.44 -17.80 2.05
N GLN A 145 3.68 -16.99 1.02
CA GLN A 145 2.69 -16.75 -0.03
C GLN A 145 2.32 -18.14 -0.57
N GLN A 146 1.11 -18.62 -0.22
CA GLN A 146 0.67 -19.93 -0.70
C GLN A 146 0.77 -19.88 -2.21
N LYS A 147 1.50 -20.84 -2.79
CA LYS A 147 1.47 -21.10 -4.22
C LYS A 147 -0.01 -21.22 -4.57
N LYS A 148 -0.57 -20.26 -5.32
CA LYS A 148 -1.92 -20.38 -5.85
C LYS A 148 -1.94 -21.69 -6.63
N THR A 149 -2.52 -22.74 -6.06
CA THR A 149 -2.96 -23.87 -6.85
C THR A 149 -4.00 -23.30 -7.78
N SER A 150 -3.76 -23.35 -9.10
CA SER A 150 -4.73 -22.91 -10.09
C SER A 150 -6.00 -23.73 -9.89
N ILE A 151 -6.96 -23.17 -9.16
CA ILE A 151 -8.33 -23.68 -9.13
C ILE A 151 -8.81 -23.57 -10.58
N LYS A 152 -9.44 -24.61 -11.09
CA LYS A 152 -10.00 -24.58 -12.44
C LYS A 152 -11.24 -23.66 -12.38
N ILE A 153 -11.04 -22.38 -12.67
CA ILE A 153 -12.12 -21.39 -12.73
C ILE A 153 -12.75 -21.52 -14.12
N ASN A 154 -14.05 -21.80 -14.18
CA ASN A 154 -14.78 -21.68 -15.44
C ASN A 154 -14.97 -20.18 -15.70
N SER A 155 -14.39 -19.67 -16.80
CA SER A 155 -14.45 -18.24 -17.09
C SER A 155 -15.89 -17.80 -17.37
N VAL A 156 -16.27 -16.61 -16.92
CA VAL A 156 -17.54 -15.96 -17.30
C VAL A 156 -17.65 -15.82 -18.82
N LEU A 157 -16.52 -15.69 -19.52
CA LEU A 157 -16.44 -15.63 -20.99
C LEU A 157 -16.81 -16.96 -21.68
N ALA A 158 -16.82 -18.08 -20.95
CA ALA A 158 -17.10 -19.40 -21.51
C ALA A 158 -18.59 -19.60 -21.84
N SER A 159 -19.46 -18.72 -21.36
CA SER A 159 -20.91 -18.77 -21.57
C SER A 159 -21.47 -17.37 -21.81
N SER A 160 -22.64 -17.27 -22.44
CA SER A 160 -23.34 -16.01 -22.78
C SER A 160 -22.81 -15.27 -24.01
N ASN A 161 -23.54 -14.22 -24.42
CA ASN A 161 -23.19 -13.36 -25.54
C ASN A 161 -22.40 -12.15 -25.03
N TRP A 162 -21.24 -11.90 -25.62
CA TRP A 162 -20.30 -10.88 -25.18
C TRP A 162 -20.14 -9.77 -26.20
N TYR A 163 -20.24 -8.53 -25.70
CA TYR A 163 -20.09 -7.31 -26.48
C TYR A 163 -19.03 -6.44 -25.81
N LYS A 164 -18.20 -5.78 -26.61
CA LYS A 164 -17.07 -5.00 -26.11
C LYS A 164 -17.32 -3.52 -26.27
N ILE A 165 -17.02 -2.78 -25.22
CA ILE A 165 -16.99 -1.33 -25.18
C ILE A 165 -15.61 -0.88 -24.69
N SER A 166 -15.20 0.33 -25.05
CA SER A 166 -13.93 0.90 -24.62
C SER A 166 -14.19 2.22 -23.90
N VAL A 167 -13.42 2.47 -22.85
CA VAL A 167 -13.43 3.70 -22.06
C VAL A 167 -12.06 4.36 -22.17
N ASN A 168 -12.03 5.68 -22.26
CA ASN A 168 -10.77 6.42 -22.49
C ASN A 168 -10.36 7.22 -21.26
N GLU A 169 -11.32 7.58 -20.40
CA GLU A 169 -11.13 8.43 -19.23
C GLU A 169 -11.86 7.85 -18.02
N ASN A 170 -11.40 8.24 -16.83
CA ASN A 170 -12.05 7.96 -15.56
C ASN A 170 -13.34 8.79 -15.44
N ALA A 171 -14.50 8.21 -15.76
CA ALA A 171 -15.76 8.93 -15.82
C ALA A 171 -16.98 8.01 -15.65
N VAL A 172 -18.15 8.62 -15.42
CA VAL A 172 -19.44 7.94 -15.55
C VAL A 172 -19.84 7.92 -17.03
N TYR A 173 -20.08 6.73 -17.56
CA TYR A 173 -20.52 6.50 -18.93
C TYR A 173 -21.99 6.13 -18.95
N LYS A 174 -22.64 6.47 -20.06
CA LYS A 174 -24.03 6.12 -20.36
C LYS A 174 -24.08 5.27 -21.62
N LEU A 175 -24.77 4.14 -21.56
CA LEU A 175 -25.17 3.38 -22.75
C LEU A 175 -26.69 3.39 -22.87
N SER A 176 -27.16 3.97 -23.96
CA SER A 176 -28.56 4.01 -24.35
C SER A 176 -28.99 2.74 -25.09
N PHE A 177 -30.31 2.57 -25.25
CA PHE A 177 -30.89 1.58 -26.16
C PHE A 177 -30.22 1.53 -27.54
N SER A 178 -30.05 2.68 -28.19
CA SER A 178 -29.40 2.76 -29.51
C SER A 178 -27.93 2.35 -29.51
N ASP A 179 -27.23 2.53 -28.39
CA ASP A 179 -25.85 2.09 -28.26
C ASP A 179 -25.77 0.56 -28.22
N LEU A 180 -26.69 -0.11 -27.51
CA LEU A 180 -26.79 -1.57 -27.49
C LEU A 180 -27.13 -2.14 -28.87
N GLU A 181 -28.05 -1.49 -29.61
CA GLU A 181 -28.36 -1.89 -30.99
C GLU A 181 -27.13 -1.75 -31.91
N THR A 182 -26.39 -0.66 -31.77
CA THR A 182 -25.15 -0.42 -32.54
C THR A 182 -24.07 -1.46 -32.23
N LEU A 183 -24.01 -1.92 -30.98
CA LEU A 183 -23.12 -3.01 -30.56
C LEU A 183 -23.58 -4.39 -31.08
N GLY A 184 -24.77 -4.50 -31.66
CA GLY A 184 -25.34 -5.76 -32.16
C GLY A 184 -26.00 -6.61 -31.08
N VAL A 185 -26.40 -6.01 -29.96
CA VAL A 185 -27.17 -6.67 -28.91
C VAL A 185 -28.59 -6.90 -29.42
N SER A 186 -29.12 -8.11 -29.21
CA SER A 186 -30.55 -8.37 -29.45
C SER A 186 -31.38 -7.68 -28.38
N THR A 187 -31.99 -6.55 -28.72
CA THR A 187 -32.80 -5.72 -27.81
C THR A 187 -34.27 -6.14 -27.73
N SER A 188 -34.73 -7.05 -28.59
CA SER A 188 -36.12 -7.55 -28.57
C SER A 188 -36.47 -8.23 -27.25
N ASN A 189 -37.38 -7.63 -26.49
CA ASN A 189 -37.78 -8.07 -25.13
C ASN A 189 -36.59 -8.31 -24.19
N LEU A 190 -35.57 -7.46 -24.27
CA LEU A 190 -34.37 -7.56 -23.45
C LEU A 190 -34.72 -7.25 -21.99
N ASN A 191 -34.71 -8.26 -21.12
CA ASN A 191 -34.95 -8.06 -19.69
C ASN A 191 -33.79 -7.28 -19.05
N ILE A 192 -34.07 -6.21 -18.32
CA ILE A 192 -33.03 -5.40 -17.66
C ILE A 192 -32.14 -6.22 -16.72
N ASN A 193 -32.70 -7.25 -16.06
CA ASN A 193 -31.97 -8.14 -15.15
C ASN A 193 -31.05 -9.13 -15.86
N SER A 194 -31.04 -9.17 -17.19
CA SER A 194 -30.09 -9.96 -17.98
C SER A 194 -28.84 -9.17 -18.39
N ILE A 195 -28.88 -7.85 -18.25
CA ILE A 195 -27.76 -6.97 -18.61
C ILE A 195 -26.72 -7.03 -17.50
N ARG A 196 -25.49 -7.32 -17.88
CA ARG A 196 -24.33 -7.41 -16.98
C ARG A 196 -23.17 -6.69 -17.63
N LEU A 197 -22.41 -5.96 -16.82
CA LEU A 197 -21.15 -5.36 -17.23
C LEU A 197 -20.02 -6.05 -16.52
N TYR A 198 -19.01 -6.48 -17.25
CA TYR A 198 -17.82 -7.09 -16.67
C TYR A 198 -16.56 -6.35 -17.11
N GLY A 199 -15.62 -6.21 -16.19
CA GLY A 199 -14.34 -5.57 -16.41
C GLY A 199 -13.43 -5.74 -15.20
N ASN A 200 -12.13 -5.55 -15.40
CA ASN A 200 -11.15 -5.57 -14.32
C ASN A 200 -10.59 -4.16 -14.07
N GLY A 201 -11.38 -3.14 -14.39
CA GLY A 201 -10.98 -1.73 -14.29
C GLY A 201 -9.93 -1.30 -15.31
N GLY A 202 -9.27 -0.20 -14.98
CA GLY A 202 -8.22 0.43 -15.78
C GLY A 202 -6.93 0.59 -14.98
N GLY A 203 -5.80 0.26 -15.60
CA GLY A 203 -4.48 0.38 -15.01
C GLY A 203 -3.44 -0.55 -15.64
N MET A 204 -2.17 -0.31 -15.30
CA MET A 204 -1.09 -1.18 -15.77
C MET A 204 -1.18 -2.55 -15.11
N LEU A 205 -1.13 -3.61 -15.92
CA LEU A 205 -1.05 -4.97 -15.39
C LEU A 205 0.18 -5.12 -14.49
N PRO A 206 0.07 -5.84 -13.34
CA PRO A 206 1.21 -6.05 -12.47
C PRO A 206 2.37 -6.71 -13.21
N ARG A 207 3.58 -6.16 -13.04
CA ARG A 207 4.78 -6.69 -13.71
C ARG A 207 5.22 -8.02 -13.13
N LEU A 208 5.05 -8.23 -11.82
CA LEU A 208 5.42 -9.48 -11.17
C LEU A 208 4.29 -10.49 -11.27
N ASN A 209 4.64 -11.75 -11.49
CA ASN A 209 3.68 -12.85 -11.46
C ASN A 209 3.17 -13.18 -10.06
N SER A 210 3.86 -12.72 -9.02
CA SER A 210 3.45 -12.85 -7.62
C SER A 210 2.39 -11.84 -7.19
N ASP A 211 2.21 -10.76 -7.96
CA ASP A 211 1.31 -9.68 -7.59
C ASP A 211 -0.13 -10.06 -7.88
N TYR A 212 -1.03 -9.50 -7.09
CA TYR A 212 -2.44 -9.81 -7.19
C TYR A 212 -3.00 -9.37 -8.54
N ARG A 213 -3.77 -10.27 -9.16
CA ARG A 213 -4.64 -9.99 -10.31
C ARG A 213 -5.88 -10.86 -10.17
N HIS A 214 -7.01 -10.35 -10.64
CA HIS A 214 -8.20 -11.19 -10.81
C HIS A 214 -7.92 -12.24 -11.88
N GLU A 215 -8.30 -13.48 -11.62
CA GLU A 215 -8.08 -14.61 -12.55
C GLU A 215 -9.11 -14.63 -13.70
N ASP A 216 -10.22 -13.90 -13.55
CA ASP A 216 -11.31 -13.77 -14.53
C ASP A 216 -11.94 -12.37 -14.43
N LEU A 217 -12.82 -11.99 -15.35
CA LEU A 217 -13.49 -10.68 -15.32
C LEU A 217 -14.40 -10.54 -14.08
N GLN A 218 -14.36 -9.38 -13.44
CA GLN A 218 -15.27 -9.03 -12.34
C GLN A 218 -16.52 -8.34 -12.86
N GLU A 219 -17.65 -8.55 -12.17
CA GLU A 219 -18.89 -7.83 -12.47
C GLU A 219 -18.79 -6.40 -11.93
N ASN A 220 -19.02 -5.42 -12.80
CA ASN A 220 -19.02 -4.01 -12.45
C ASN A 220 -20.43 -3.56 -12.09
N ALA A 221 -20.52 -2.65 -11.13
CA ALA A 221 -21.78 -2.03 -10.77
C ALA A 221 -22.34 -1.21 -11.94
N ILE A 222 -23.63 -1.40 -12.22
CA ILE A 222 -24.40 -0.63 -13.18
C ILE A 222 -25.67 -0.11 -12.53
N GLU A 223 -26.13 1.04 -13.00
CA GLU A 223 -27.45 1.58 -12.67
C GLU A 223 -28.27 1.61 -13.96
N ILE A 224 -29.44 0.97 -13.97
CA ILE A 224 -30.33 0.95 -15.14
C ILE A 224 -31.50 1.89 -14.85
N ILE A 225 -31.72 2.84 -15.75
CA ILE A 225 -32.86 3.74 -15.73
C ILE A 225 -33.88 3.20 -16.74
N ASP A 226 -34.90 2.55 -16.20
CA ASP A 226 -36.10 2.09 -16.91
C ASP A 226 -37.18 3.17 -16.76
N ASN A 227 -37.47 3.88 -17.84
CA ASN A 227 -38.38 5.03 -17.81
C ASN A 227 -39.84 4.63 -17.58
N ASN A 228 -40.25 3.45 -18.04
CA ASN A 228 -41.64 3.02 -17.97
C ASN A 228 -41.89 1.97 -16.87
N ASN A 229 -40.82 1.53 -16.19
CA ASN A 229 -40.81 0.58 -15.07
C ASN A 229 -41.42 -0.79 -15.41
N ASN A 230 -41.25 -1.26 -16.66
CA ASN A 230 -41.79 -2.55 -17.10
C ASN A 230 -40.78 -3.70 -17.03
N GLY A 231 -39.52 -3.42 -16.69
CA GLY A 231 -38.44 -4.41 -16.59
C GLY A 231 -37.85 -4.86 -17.95
N ILE A 232 -38.19 -4.16 -19.04
CA ILE A 232 -37.70 -4.39 -20.39
C ILE A 232 -36.87 -3.18 -20.80
N PHE A 233 -35.67 -3.41 -21.33
CA PHE A 233 -34.79 -2.35 -21.80
C PHE A 233 -35.22 -1.90 -23.19
N GLU A 234 -35.80 -0.71 -23.30
CA GLU A 234 -36.39 -0.21 -24.55
C GLU A 234 -36.04 1.25 -24.84
N SER A 235 -36.65 1.81 -25.90
CA SER A 235 -36.34 3.16 -26.37
C SER A 235 -36.60 4.22 -25.29
N GLY A 236 -35.54 4.90 -24.88
CA GLY A 236 -35.56 5.92 -23.83
C GLY A 236 -34.81 5.48 -22.57
N ASP A 237 -34.61 4.17 -22.41
CA ASP A 237 -33.85 3.62 -21.29
C ASP A 237 -32.35 3.70 -21.53
N TYR A 238 -31.61 3.71 -20.44
CA TYR A 238 -30.15 3.71 -20.47
C TYR A 238 -29.58 3.08 -19.21
N LEU A 239 -28.36 2.58 -19.32
CA LEU A 239 -27.56 2.16 -18.18
C LEU A 239 -26.40 3.13 -17.96
N LEU A 240 -26.04 3.32 -16.70
CA LEU A 240 -24.89 4.08 -16.23
C LEU A 240 -23.88 3.16 -15.58
N PHE A 241 -22.60 3.45 -15.78
CA PHE A 241 -21.51 2.77 -15.09
C PHE A 241 -20.30 3.68 -14.96
N TYR A 242 -19.45 3.42 -13.98
CA TYR A 242 -18.16 4.09 -13.87
C TYR A 242 -17.10 3.31 -14.64
N GLY A 243 -16.45 3.97 -15.60
CA GLY A 243 -15.36 3.42 -16.40
C GLY A 243 -14.02 3.95 -15.92
N GLU A 244 -13.05 3.06 -15.76
CA GLU A 244 -11.68 3.41 -15.41
C GLU A 244 -10.76 3.30 -16.64
N SER A 245 -9.94 4.32 -16.86
CA SER A 245 -8.93 4.39 -17.93
C SER A 245 -7.68 3.60 -17.57
N VAL A 246 -6.92 3.19 -18.60
CA VAL A 246 -5.63 2.50 -18.47
C VAL A 246 -4.54 3.35 -17.80
N ASP A 247 -4.71 4.68 -17.82
CA ASP A 247 -3.79 5.62 -17.20
C ASP A 247 -4.08 5.74 -15.69
N VAL A 248 -3.12 5.30 -14.87
CA VAL A 248 -3.24 5.32 -13.41
C VAL A 248 -2.10 6.11 -12.78
N TRP A 249 -2.46 6.90 -11.77
CA TRP A 249 -1.54 7.57 -10.87
C TRP A 249 -1.43 6.75 -9.59
N SER A 250 -0.32 6.05 -9.41
CA SER A 250 -0.06 5.34 -8.15
C SER A 250 0.84 6.19 -7.26
N PRO A 251 0.49 6.40 -5.97
CA PRO A 251 1.45 6.90 -5.01
C PRO A 251 2.60 5.90 -4.89
N TYR A 252 3.80 6.39 -4.64
CA TYR A 252 4.96 5.53 -4.47
C TYR A 252 4.91 4.95 -3.04
N ASP A 253 4.75 3.63 -2.91
CA ASP A 253 4.54 2.96 -1.62
C ASP A 253 5.61 3.25 -0.55
N ASN A 254 6.83 3.63 -0.97
CA ASN A 254 7.96 3.89 -0.08
C ASN A 254 8.46 5.35 -0.11
N TYR A 255 7.77 6.28 -0.81
CA TYR A 255 8.30 7.64 -1.02
C TYR A 255 7.21 8.71 -1.00
N ILE A 256 7.38 9.69 -0.12
CA ILE A 256 6.46 10.80 0.06
C ILE A 256 6.48 11.73 -1.17
N GLY A 257 5.30 12.08 -1.69
CA GLY A 257 5.12 13.12 -2.72
C GLY A 257 5.57 12.76 -4.14
N LYS A 258 5.88 11.48 -4.42
CA LYS A 258 6.15 11.00 -5.78
C LYS A 258 5.01 10.09 -6.23
N TYR A 259 4.55 10.31 -7.45
CA TYR A 259 3.58 9.48 -8.11
C TYR A 259 4.22 8.83 -9.34
N HIS A 260 3.92 7.56 -9.57
CA HIS A 260 4.13 6.98 -10.88
C HIS A 260 2.96 7.34 -11.78
N HIS A 261 3.26 8.09 -12.83
CA HIS A 261 2.35 8.25 -13.94
C HIS A 261 2.63 7.13 -14.95
N TYR A 262 1.74 6.14 -14.99
CA TYR A 262 1.78 5.12 -16.03
C TYR A 262 0.90 5.62 -17.18
N LYS A 263 1.55 6.16 -18.23
CA LYS A 263 0.89 6.41 -19.51
C LYS A 263 0.95 5.16 -20.37
N HIS A 264 -0.16 4.79 -20.98
CA HIS A 264 -0.20 3.74 -22.00
C HIS A 264 -0.29 4.31 -23.43
#